data_AF-A0A7S3HR95-F1
#
_entry.id   AF-A0A7S3HR95-F1
#
_cell.length_a   1.000
_cell.length_b   1.000
_cell.length_c   1.000
_cell.angle_alpha   90.00
_cell.angle_beta   90.00
_cell.angle_gamma   90.00
#
_symmetry.space_group_name_H-M   'P 1'
#
loop_
_entity.id
_entity.type
_entity.pdbx_description
1 polymer ?
#
loop_
_entity_poly.entity_id
_entity_poly.type
_entity_poly.pdbx_seq_one_letter_code
_entity_poly.pdbx_strand_id
1 'polypeptide(L)'
;HYVNRARRLAEEITTHKTATSTLHLGGAIFIDQFENVANFKAHYEGTGPEIWRQTGELPQSASGRRLDAFVMSAGTGGTIGGVSKFLKEQDVGIKVVLAD
;
A
#
# COMPACT_ATOMS: atom_id res chain seq x y z
N HIS A 1 -16.35 -2.64 11.33
CA HIS A 1 -16.55 -2.02 12.67
C HIS A 1 -15.50 -0.94 12.97
N TYR A 2 -14.19 -1.21 12.82
CA TYR A 2 -13.12 -0.27 13.17
C TYR A 2 -12.99 0.95 12.24
N VAL A 3 -13.09 0.77 10.92
CA VAL A 3 -13.01 1.84 9.91
C VAL A 3 -14.06 2.94 10.17
N ASN A 4 -15.32 2.54 10.32
CA ASN A 4 -16.42 3.48 10.59
C ASN A 4 -16.30 4.15 11.96
N ARG A 5 -15.71 3.46 12.96
CA ARG A 5 -15.42 4.07 14.27
C ARG A 5 -14.33 5.14 14.14
N ALA A 6 -13.24 4.85 13.42
CA ALA A 6 -12.16 5.80 13.21
C ALA A 6 -12.62 7.05 12.43
N ARG A 7 -13.46 6.86 11.40
CA ARG A 7 -14.07 7.96 10.65
C ARG A 7 -14.89 8.89 11.56
N ARG A 8 -15.83 8.31 12.34
CA ARG A 8 -16.67 9.08 13.27
C ARG A 8 -15.85 9.84 14.33
N LEU A 9 -14.85 9.19 14.93
CA LEU A 9 -13.99 9.85 15.91
C LEU A 9 -13.21 11.03 15.31
N ALA A 10 -12.74 10.89 14.07
CA ALA A 10 -12.05 11.97 13.38
C ALA A 10 -12.98 13.17 13.10
N GLU A 11 -14.23 12.88 12.71
CA GLU A 11 -15.29 13.88 12.55
C GLU A 11 -15.60 14.58 13.88
N GLU A 12 -15.85 13.82 14.96
CA GLU A 12 -16.14 14.35 16.30
C GLU A 12 -15.02 15.28 16.81
N ILE A 13 -13.75 14.86 16.71
CA ILE A 13 -12.60 15.68 17.14
C ILE A 13 -12.50 16.97 16.32
N THR A 14 -12.81 16.91 15.02
CA THR A 14 -12.75 18.07 14.13
C THR A 14 -13.93 19.02 14.35
N THR A 15 -15.11 18.51 14.71
CA THR A 15 -16.30 19.31 15.01
C THR A 15 -16.23 19.94 16.41
N HIS A 16 -15.65 19.25 17.40
CA HIS A 16 -15.48 19.74 18.77
C HIS A 16 -14.20 20.58 18.93
N LYS A 17 -14.09 21.70 18.22
CA LYS A 17 -13.04 22.72 18.44
C LYS A 17 -13.16 23.31 19.86
N THR A 18 -12.38 22.81 20.81
CA THR A 18 -12.11 23.52 22.07
C THR A 18 -11.28 24.78 21.76
N ALA A 19 -11.88 25.94 22.00
CA ALA A 19 -11.42 27.27 21.59
C ALA A 19 -10.15 27.82 22.31
N THR A 20 -9.16 26.98 22.66
CA THR A 20 -8.08 27.39 23.57
C THR A 20 -6.65 27.12 23.09
N SER A 21 -6.43 26.65 21.85
CA SER A 21 -5.06 26.42 21.33
C SER A 21 -4.64 27.46 20.29
N THR A 22 -3.67 28.30 20.64
CA THR A 22 -2.99 29.24 19.74
C THR A 22 -1.98 28.57 18.79
N LEU A 23 -1.70 27.27 18.96
CA LEU A 23 -1.11 26.43 17.92
C LEU A 23 -2.23 25.75 17.12
N HIS A 24 -2.34 26.05 15.82
CA HIS A 24 -3.26 25.42 14.87
C HIS A 24 -2.93 23.93 14.65
N LEU A 25 -3.28 23.06 15.61
CA LEU A 25 -3.21 21.60 15.49
C LEU A 25 -4.56 20.91 15.84
N GLY A 26 -5.64 21.67 15.95
CA GLY A 26 -6.96 21.17 16.35
C GLY A 26 -7.77 20.59 15.19
N GLY A 27 -7.55 19.31 14.88
CA GLY A 27 -8.35 18.52 13.93
C GLY A 27 -7.80 17.11 13.80
N ALA A 28 -8.65 16.14 13.46
CA ALA A 28 -8.25 14.76 13.20
C ALA A 28 -8.57 14.38 11.76
N ILE A 29 -7.62 13.73 11.09
CA ILE A 29 -7.79 13.29 9.70
C ILE A 29 -7.99 11.77 9.69
N PHE A 30 -9.08 11.34 9.07
CA PHE A 30 -9.28 9.94 8.75
C PHE A 30 -8.57 9.59 7.44
N ILE A 31 -7.50 8.81 7.51
CA ILE A 31 -6.60 8.52 6.38
C ILE A 31 -7.21 7.60 5.29
N ASP A 32 -8.32 6.95 5.62
CA ASP A 32 -9.10 6.05 4.76
C ASP A 32 -8.29 5.07 3.90
N GLN A 33 -7.45 4.23 4.54
CA GLN A 33 -6.51 3.34 3.85
C GLN A 33 -7.12 2.35 2.84
N PHE A 34 -8.44 2.16 2.84
CA PHE A 34 -9.15 1.29 1.90
C PHE A 34 -9.48 2.02 0.59
N GLU A 35 -9.86 3.30 0.68
CA GLU A 35 -10.25 4.12 -0.48
C GLU A 35 -9.14 5.07 -0.94
N ASN A 36 -8.09 5.24 -0.13
CA ASN A 36 -6.98 6.14 -0.42
C ASN A 36 -5.98 5.50 -1.39
N VAL A 37 -5.94 6.03 -2.61
CA VAL A 37 -5.01 5.61 -3.69
C VAL A 37 -3.54 5.70 -3.27
N ALA A 38 -3.20 6.51 -2.26
CA ALA A 38 -1.86 6.57 -1.71
C ALA A 38 -1.37 5.21 -1.20
N ASN A 39 -2.26 4.36 -0.67
CA ASN A 39 -1.90 3.00 -0.22
C ASN A 39 -1.38 2.14 -1.39
N PHE A 40 -2.14 2.08 -2.48
CA PHE A 40 -1.72 1.39 -3.71
C PHE A 40 -0.42 1.98 -4.27
N LYS A 41 -0.34 3.32 -4.38
CA LYS A 41 0.81 4.02 -4.97
C LYS A 41 2.10 3.76 -4.20
N ALA A 42 2.05 3.77 -2.87
CA ALA A 42 3.22 3.49 -2.04
C ALA A 42 3.85 2.14 -2.38
N HIS A 43 3.03 1.12 -2.64
CA HIS A 43 3.52 -0.21 -3.00
C HIS A 43 3.91 -0.33 -4.47
N TYR A 44 3.24 0.37 -5.38
CA TYR A 44 3.60 0.41 -6.80
C TYR A 44 4.91 1.17 -7.04
N GLU A 45 5.13 2.29 -6.36
CA GLU A 45 6.29 3.18 -6.54
C GLU A 45 7.47 2.81 -5.62
N GLY A 46 7.22 2.09 -4.52
CA GLY A 46 8.23 1.65 -3.56
C GLY A 46 8.45 0.14 -3.56
N THR A 47 7.53 -0.60 -2.93
CA THR A 47 7.73 -2.04 -2.64
C THR A 47 7.92 -2.90 -3.90
N GLY A 48 7.16 -2.66 -4.98
CA GLY A 48 7.30 -3.36 -6.25
C GLY A 48 8.69 -3.22 -6.87
N PRO A 49 9.17 -1.97 -7.11
CA PRO A 49 10.52 -1.70 -7.59
C PRO A 49 11.62 -2.28 -6.70
N GLU A 50 11.46 -2.23 -5.38
CA GLU A 50 12.41 -2.81 -4.44
C GLU A 50 12.54 -4.32 -4.62
N ILE A 51 11.42 -5.04 -4.66
CA ILE A 51 11.37 -6.49 -4.93
C ILE A 51 12.04 -6.81 -6.25
N TRP A 52 11.68 -6.09 -7.32
CA TRP A 52 12.25 -6.34 -8.65
C TRP A 52 13.75 -6.09 -8.70
N ARG A 53 14.24 -5.00 -8.12
CA ARG A 53 15.69 -4.72 -8.05
C ARG A 53 16.45 -5.79 -7.26
N GLN A 54 15.82 -6.36 -6.24
CA GLN A 54 16.45 -7.35 -5.36
C GLN A 54 16.37 -8.79 -5.90
N THR A 55 15.38 -9.10 -6.74
CA THR A 55 15.03 -10.50 -7.10
C THR A 55 14.78 -10.75 -8.59
N GLY A 56 14.46 -9.71 -9.36
CA GLY A 56 14.00 -9.77 -10.75
C GLY A 56 15.11 -9.77 -11.79
N GLU A 57 16.28 -10.32 -11.49
CA GLU A 57 17.34 -10.42 -12.49
C GLU A 57 16.83 -11.20 -13.74
N LEU A 58 17.39 -10.87 -14.91
CA LEU A 58 16.96 -11.45 -16.18
C LEU A 58 17.71 -12.76 -16.47
N PRO A 59 17.18 -13.64 -17.35
CA PRO A 59 17.79 -14.93 -17.71
C PRO A 59 19.21 -14.85 -18.30
N GLN A 60 19.68 -13.66 -18.66
CA GLN A 60 21.02 -13.40 -19.18
C GLN A 60 21.96 -12.79 -18.12
N SER A 61 21.46 -12.59 -16.89
CA SER A 61 22.27 -12.17 -15.76
C SER A 61 23.25 -13.29 -15.37
N ALA A 62 24.48 -12.91 -15.04
CA ALA A 62 25.51 -13.81 -14.54
C ALA A 62 25.08 -14.61 -13.28
N SER A 63 24.04 -14.17 -12.55
CA SER A 63 23.49 -14.92 -11.41
C SER A 63 22.36 -15.90 -11.77
N GLY A 64 21.74 -15.76 -12.95
CA GLY A 64 20.63 -16.61 -13.43
C GLY A 64 19.31 -16.53 -12.63
N ARG A 65 19.20 -15.63 -11.64
CA ARG A 65 17.99 -15.46 -10.83
C ARG A 65 16.91 -14.76 -11.64
N ARG A 66 15.66 -15.22 -11.53
CA ARG A 66 14.45 -14.60 -12.10
C ARG A 66 13.32 -14.73 -11.09
N LEU A 67 12.49 -13.70 -10.96
CA LEU A 67 11.28 -13.75 -10.14
C LEU A 67 10.16 -14.48 -10.91
N ASP A 68 9.69 -15.62 -10.40
CA ASP A 68 8.61 -16.40 -11.03
C ASP A 68 7.24 -16.17 -10.39
N ALA A 69 7.21 -15.92 -9.08
CA ALA A 69 5.98 -15.79 -8.32
C ALA A 69 6.13 -14.83 -7.13
N PHE A 70 5.05 -14.09 -6.86
CA PHE A 70 4.86 -13.26 -5.67
C PHE A 70 3.65 -13.79 -4.90
N VAL A 71 3.85 -14.14 -3.62
CA VAL A 71 2.82 -14.71 -2.75
C VAL A 71 2.66 -13.82 -1.53
N MET A 72 1.43 -13.43 -1.19
CA MET A 72 1.16 -12.64 0.03
C MET A 72 -0.29 -12.78 0.50
N SER A 73 -0.55 -12.41 1.75
CA SER A 73 -1.90 -12.33 2.32
C SER A 73 -2.49 -10.93 2.22
N ALA A 74 -3.82 -10.79 2.07
CA ALA A 74 -4.44 -9.47 1.93
C ALA A 74 -5.03 -8.94 3.23
N GLY A 75 -4.84 -7.64 3.46
CA GLY A 75 -5.64 -6.82 4.36
C GLY A 75 -6.47 -5.82 3.57
N THR A 76 -5.93 -4.62 3.33
CA THR A 76 -6.59 -3.57 2.53
C THR A 76 -6.55 -3.82 1.02
N GLY A 77 -5.72 -4.76 0.56
CA GLY A 77 -5.44 -4.99 -0.86
C GLY A 77 -4.39 -4.03 -1.47
N GLY A 78 -3.94 -3.00 -0.75
CA GLY A 78 -2.99 -2.01 -1.28
C GLY A 78 -1.66 -2.64 -1.71
N THR A 79 -1.11 -3.56 -0.89
CA THR A 79 0.16 -4.24 -1.19
C THR A 79 0.06 -5.16 -2.40
N ILE A 80 -0.91 -6.09 -2.42
CA ILE A 80 -1.08 -6.99 -3.57
C ILE A 80 -1.39 -6.20 -4.84
N GLY A 81 -2.22 -5.16 -4.78
CA GLY A 81 -2.53 -4.31 -5.92
C GLY A 81 -1.29 -3.61 -6.47
N GLY A 82 -0.59 -2.85 -5.62
CA GLY A 82 0.56 -2.05 -6.05
C GLY A 82 1.73 -2.89 -6.54
N VAL A 83 2.11 -3.92 -5.77
CA VAL A 83 3.22 -4.81 -6.15
C VAL A 83 2.88 -5.61 -7.40
N SER A 84 1.68 -6.21 -7.49
CA SER A 84 1.32 -7.02 -8.67
C SER A 84 1.29 -6.21 -9.95
N LYS A 85 0.77 -4.98 -9.91
CA LYS A 85 0.73 -4.10 -11.07
C LYS A 85 2.13 -3.78 -11.56
N PHE A 86 3.03 -3.38 -10.66
CA PHE A 86 4.42 -3.09 -11.01
C PHE A 86 5.13 -4.33 -11.60
N LEU A 87 5.06 -5.48 -10.93
CA LEU A 87 5.72 -6.70 -11.38
C LEU A 87 5.21 -7.17 -12.75
N LYS A 88 3.90 -7.08 -13.00
CA LYS A 88 3.29 -7.46 -14.28
C LYS A 88 3.72 -6.57 -15.46
N GLU A 89 4.12 -5.33 -15.20
CA GLU A 89 4.70 -4.45 -16.22
C GLU A 89 6.15 -4.83 -16.56
N GLN A 90 6.88 -5.41 -15.61
CA GLN A 90 8.24 -5.93 -15.86
C GLN A 90 8.19 -7.26 -16.60
N ASP A 91 7.31 -8.17 -16.16
CA ASP A 91 7.10 -9.48 -16.79
C ASP A 91 5.68 -10.00 -16.50
N VAL A 92 4.87 -10.09 -17.55
CA VAL A 92 3.48 -10.58 -17.47
C VAL A 92 3.40 -12.04 -17.02
N GLY A 93 4.48 -12.81 -17.16
CA GLY A 93 4.60 -14.22 -16.76
C GLY A 93 4.71 -14.44 -15.25
N ILE A 94 4.99 -13.40 -14.45
CA ILE A 94 5.11 -13.53 -12.98
C ILE A 94 3.76 -13.92 -12.39
N LYS A 95 3.71 -14.98 -11.60
CA LYS A 95 2.49 -15.42 -10.92
C LYS A 95 2.24 -14.59 -9.67
N VAL A 96 1.00 -14.19 -9.43
CA VAL A 96 0.60 -13.50 -8.20
C VAL A 96 -0.41 -14.38 -7.49
N VAL A 97 -0.12 -14.72 -6.24
CA VAL A 97 -0.95 -15.64 -5.44
C VAL A 97 -1.34 -14.94 -4.15
N LEU A 98 -2.64 -14.92 -3.89
CA LEU A 98 -3.21 -14.46 -2.63
C LEU A 98 -3.40 -15.66 -1.69
N ALA A 99 -2.87 -15.56 -0.48
CA ALA A 99 -3.13 -16.52 0.60
C ALA A 99 -4.13 -15.88 1.59
N ASP A 100 -5.33 -16.44 1.70
CA ASP A 100 -6.41 -15.99 2.60
C ASP A 100 -6.70 -17.07 3.64
#